data_AF-A0A9E5IYR2-F1
#
_entry.id   AF-A0A9E5IYR2-F1
#
_cell.length_a   1.000
_cell.length_b   1.000
_cell.length_c   1.000
_cell.angle_alpha   90.00
_cell.angle_beta   90.00
_cell.angle_gamma   90.00
#
_symmetry.space_group_name_H-M   'P 1'
#
loop_
_entity.id
_entity.type
_entity.pdbx_description
1 polymer ?
#
loop_
_entity_poly.entity_id
_entity_poly.type
_entity_poly.pdbx_seq_one_letter_code
_entity_poly.pdbx_strand_id
1 'polypeptide(L)' 'QKIATRVFIYSSITFGVIGILMILTEGPHGDVSAFGEILHKLLMITVCIILPSFALSVAGKYLNGEI' A
#
# COMPACT_ATOMS: atom_id res chain seq x y z
N GLN A 1 9.53 9.21 19.61
CA GLN A 1 8.96 7.93 19.14
C GLN A 1 7.52 8.08 18.64
N LYS A 2 6.55 8.64 19.41
CA LYS A 2 5.17 8.86 18.93
C LYS A 2 5.02 9.70 17.65
N ILE A 3 5.87 10.73 17.43
CA ILE A 3 5.87 11.54 16.20
C ILE A 3 6.25 10.69 14.97
N ALA A 4 7.31 9.88 15.08
CA ALA A 4 7.79 9.04 13.98
C ALA A 4 6.70 8.04 13.56
N THR A 5 5.99 7.48 14.53
CA THR A 5 4.90 6.55 14.26
C THR A 5 3.73 7.20 13.54
N ARG A 6 3.34 8.44 13.92
CA ARG A 6 2.30 9.18 13.18
C ARG A 6 2.71 9.49 11.75
N VAL A 7 3.96 9.92 11.54
CA VAL A 7 4.49 10.20 10.20
C VAL A 7 4.52 8.93 9.35
N PHE A 8 4.87 7.80 9.94
CA PHE A 8 4.88 6.51 9.27
C PHE A 8 3.48 6.03 8.87
N ILE A 9 2.48 6.21 9.75
CA ILE A 9 1.07 5.91 9.45
C ILE A 9 0.57 6.77 8.27
N TYR A 10 0.82 8.09 8.31
CA TYR A 10 0.43 8.99 7.22
C TYR A 10 1.12 8.62 5.92
N SER A 11 2.44 8.39 5.94
CA SER A 11 3.21 7.99 4.76
C SER A 11 2.72 6.66 4.17
N SER A 12 2.34 5.72 5.03
CA SER A 12 1.83 4.40 4.67
C SER A 12 0.47 4.47 3.98
N ILE A 13 -0.45 5.29 4.50
CA ILE A 13 -1.76 5.55 3.88
C ILE A 13 -1.60 6.28 2.54
N THR A 14 -0.78 7.33 2.50
CA THR A 14 -0.52 8.09 1.27
C THR A 14 0.12 7.21 0.20
N PHE A 15 1.03 6.31 0.57
CA PHE A 15 1.64 5.36 -0.35
C PHE A 15 0.62 4.36 -0.92
N GLY A 16 -0.29 3.83 -0.09
CA GLY A 16 -1.37 2.95 -0.56
C GLY A 16 -2.32 3.65 -1.54
N VAL A 17 -2.73 4.90 -1.23
CA VAL A 17 -3.60 5.70 -2.11
C VAL A 17 -2.92 6.02 -3.43
N ILE A 18 -1.66 6.47 -3.40
CA ILE A 18 -0.89 6.77 -4.62
C ILE A 18 -0.66 5.50 -5.44
N GLY A 19 -0.32 4.37 -4.81
CA GLY A 19 -0.13 3.09 -5.49
C GLY A 19 -1.40 2.62 -6.23
N ILE A 20 -2.56 2.70 -5.57
CA ILE A 20 -3.86 2.39 -6.21
C ILE A 20 -4.14 3.36 -7.37
N LEU A 21 -3.86 4.66 -7.19
CA LEU A 21 -4.08 5.67 -8.22
C LEU A 21 -3.16 5.46 -9.43
N MET A 22 -1.91 5.07 -9.20
CA MET A 22 -0.94 4.75 -10.24
C MET A 22 -1.48 3.58 -11.04
N ILE A 23 -1.82 2.47 -10.38
CA ILE A 23 -2.39 1.27 -10.98
C ILE A 23 -3.63 1.61 -11.78
N LEU A 24 -4.56 2.40 -11.25
CA LEU A 24 -5.76 2.78 -12.01
C LEU A 24 -5.44 3.60 -13.27
N THR A 25 -4.37 4.40 -13.24
CA THR A 25 -3.89 5.23 -14.37
C THR A 25 -3.13 4.42 -15.43
N GLU A 26 -2.63 3.23 -15.09
CA GLU A 26 -2.06 2.27 -16.05
C GLU A 26 -3.16 1.79 -17.01
N GLY A 27 -3.35 2.54 -18.10
CA GLY A 27 -4.29 2.21 -19.17
C GLY A 27 -3.77 1.04 -20.01
N PRO A 28 -4.68 0.23 -20.59
CA PRO A 28 -4.36 -1.04 -21.24
C PRO A 28 -3.33 -0.82 -22.36
N HIS A 29 -2.08 -1.15 -22.08
CA HIS A 29 -1.01 -1.11 -23.08
C HIS A 29 -1.04 -2.43 -23.85
N GLY A 30 -1.92 -2.48 -24.84
CA GLY A 30 -1.86 -3.36 -26.02
C GLY A 30 -1.92 -4.88 -25.77
N ASP A 31 -2.92 -5.55 -26.35
CA ASP A 31 -2.94 -6.98 -26.73
C ASP A 31 -2.32 -8.05 -25.79
N VAL A 32 -2.21 -7.79 -24.48
CA VAL A 32 -1.95 -8.83 -23.48
C VAL A 32 -3.28 -9.27 -22.90
N SER A 33 -3.49 -10.59 -22.79
CA SER A 33 -4.69 -11.22 -22.24
C SER A 33 -5.21 -10.45 -21.02
N ALA A 34 -6.40 -9.85 -21.12
CA ALA A 34 -6.96 -8.93 -20.12
C ALA A 34 -6.93 -9.49 -18.69
N PHE A 35 -6.98 -10.81 -18.54
CA PHE A 35 -6.85 -11.50 -17.26
C PHE A 35 -5.45 -11.37 -16.61
N GLY A 36 -4.38 -11.40 -17.41
CA GLY A 36 -3.00 -11.27 -16.90
C GLY A 36 -2.70 -9.86 -16.38
N GLU A 37 -3.15 -8.84 -17.11
CA GLU A 37 -3.05 -7.43 -16.67
C GLU A 37 -3.86 -7.20 -15.39
N ILE A 38 -5.10 -7.70 -15.32
CA ILE A 38 -5.94 -7.56 -14.14
C ILE A 38 -5.31 -8.25 -12.92
N LEU A 39 -4.79 -9.48 -13.08
CA LEU A 39 -4.11 -10.20 -12.01
C LEU A 39 -2.87 -9.44 -11.53
N HIS A 40 -2.06 -8.88 -12.44
CA HIS A 40 -0.87 -8.12 -12.08
C HIS A 40 -1.22 -6.82 -11.34
N LYS A 41 -2.24 -6.08 -11.79
CA LYS A 41 -2.78 -4.90 -11.10
C LYS A 41 -3.35 -5.26 -9.72
N LEU A 42 -4.11 -6.35 -9.60
CA LEU A 42 -4.62 -6.83 -8.32
C LEU A 42 -3.48 -7.16 -7.35
N LEU A 43 -2.44 -7.84 -7.83
CA LEU A 43 -1.29 -8.24 -7.02
C LEU A 43 -0.52 -7.01 -6.52
N MET A 44 -0.31 -6.01 -7.38
CA MET A 44 0.30 -4.72 -7.00
C MET A 44 -0.55 -3.93 -5.99
N ILE A 45 -1.87 -3.84 -6.18
CA ILE A 45 -2.77 -3.20 -5.21
C ILE A 45 -2.67 -3.93 -3.87
N THR A 46 -2.69 -5.26 -3.90
CA THR A 46 -2.65 -6.10 -2.70
C THR A 46 -1.36 -5.89 -1.93
N VAL A 47 -0.21 -5.84 -2.61
CA VAL A 47 1.09 -5.51 -2.00
C VAL A 47 1.08 -4.09 -1.42
N CYS A 48 0.52 -3.12 -2.14
CA CYS A 48 0.36 -1.74 -1.67
C CYS A 48 -0.59 -1.58 -0.48
N ILE A 49 -1.41 -2.58 -0.14
CA ILE A 49 -2.26 -2.56 1.06
C ILE A 49 -1.62 -3.37 2.20
N ILE A 50 -1.01 -4.51 1.88
CA ILE A 50 -0.39 -5.41 2.85
C ILE A 50 0.83 -4.74 3.51
N LEU A 51 1.72 -4.12 2.72
CA LEU A 51 2.93 -3.47 3.23
C LEU A 51 2.57 -2.33 4.21
N PRO A 52 1.68 -1.39 3.85
CA PRO A 52 1.10 -0.42 4.76
C PRO A 52 0.48 -1.00 6.02
N SER A 53 -0.27 -2.11 5.92
CA SER A 53 -0.92 -2.74 7.07
C SER A 53 0.06 -3.38 8.04
N PHE A 54 1.11 -4.04 7.53
CA PHE A 54 2.20 -4.57 8.36
C PHE A 54 2.97 -3.45 9.05
N ALA A 55 3.32 -2.42 8.29
CA ALA A 55 3.91 -1.19 8.79
C ALA A 55 3.05 -0.60 9.93
N LEU A 56 1.76 -0.40 9.68
CA LEU A 56 0.81 0.18 10.62
C LEU A 56 0.69 -0.66 11.90
N SER A 57 0.65 -1.99 11.79
CA SER A 57 0.55 -2.91 12.93
C SER A 57 1.78 -2.84 13.82
N VAL A 58 2.98 -2.87 13.24
CA VAL A 58 4.25 -2.72 13.98
C VAL A 58 4.32 -1.34 14.63
N ALA A 59 3.98 -0.29 13.88
CA ALA A 59 3.90 1.08 14.35
C ALA A 59 2.91 1.24 15.53
N GLY A 60 1.73 0.61 15.43
CA GLY A 60 0.72 0.59 16.48
C GLY A 60 1.25 0.03 17.81
N LYS A 61 2.03 -1.06 17.76
CA LYS A 61 2.69 -1.61 18.95
C LYS A 61 3.65 -0.61 19.61
N TYR A 62 4.43 0.14 18.82
CA TYR A 62 5.30 1.21 19.33
C TYR A 62 4.54 2.44 19.88
N LEU A 63 3.29 2.67 19.46
CA LEU A 63 2.45 3.78 19.95
C LEU A 63 1.70 3.45 21.24
N ASN A 64 1.27 2.20 21.41
CA ASN A 64 0.52 1.74 22.59
C ASN A 64 1.42 1.53 23.82
N GLY A 65 2.74 1.53 23.64
CA GLY A 65 3.68 1.44 24.76
C GLY A 65 3.81 0.04 25.36
N GLU A 66 3.50 -1.02 24.61
CA GLU A 66 3.91 -2.39 24.97
C GLU A 66 5.41 -2.57 24.71
N ILE A 67 6.20 -2.01 25.63
CA ILE A 67 7.59 -2.40 25.90
C ILE A 67 7.64 -2.79 27.38
#